data_AF-A0A2V9B098-F1
#
_entry.id   AF-A0A2V9B098-F1
#
_cell.length_a   1.000
_cell.length_b   1.000
_cell.length_c   1.000
_cell.angle_alpha   90.00
_cell.angle_beta   90.00
_cell.angle_gamma   90.00
#
_symmetry.space_group_name_H-M   'P 1'
#
loop_
_entity.id
_entity.type
_entity.pdbx_description
1 polymer ?
#
loop_
_entity_poly.entity_id
_entity_poly.type
_entity_poly.pdbx_seq_one_letter_code
_entity_poly.pdbx_strand_id
1 'polypeptide(L)'
;MRVGTVARFAVLALVASLAVGFFSAETARADNLYARIQGAVTDPSGAALVGAKLTATNVGTNANWDTTTGSDGAYAFLNLPIGTYKISATQSGFRNFTATSIVLVLDQVYVLNIKMELGQVNDTVVVEVSNVQVQTVNTQLGTVISGDVIRDMPLNGRNWIQLQQLQPGVMSSSDRFGTNFATNGNGSQTQQNSYLINGQDSNDLPLNTPLIIPSPDAIAEFNLVTNTINPEYGRNSGAILNAVIRSGSNSFHGDAFDFYRDTFLNTKNFFQKTPAIFHQNQFGGTIGGPVWKDRTFFFFSYQGTRARQPQAFTVPTVFTQVQRNGDWSSVGFNGAPPSAPGLAPSNPNVSPAPLFGDSASACPVSGGTPCPAG
;
A
#
# COMPACT_ATOMS: atom_id res chain seq x y z
N MET A 1 -31.88 -33.21 -27.99
CA MET A 1 -31.70 -31.81 -28.43
C MET A 1 -31.91 -30.92 -27.19
N ARG A 2 -31.06 -29.89 -26.95
CA ARG A 2 -31.20 -28.82 -25.92
C ARG A 2 -30.30 -28.81 -24.66
N VAL A 3 -29.14 -29.48 -24.62
CA VAL A 3 -28.10 -29.14 -23.62
C VAL A 3 -27.14 -28.07 -24.14
N GLY A 4 -26.74 -28.16 -25.42
CA GLY A 4 -25.85 -27.17 -26.05
C GLY A 4 -26.46 -25.77 -26.23
N THR A 5 -27.79 -25.66 -26.27
CA THR A 5 -28.47 -24.37 -26.42
C THR A 5 -28.45 -23.58 -25.10
N VAL A 6 -28.66 -24.25 -23.96
CA VAL A 6 -28.67 -23.61 -22.63
C VAL A 6 -27.27 -23.13 -22.23
N ALA A 7 -26.22 -23.91 -22.52
CA ALA A 7 -24.84 -23.48 -22.29
C ALA A 7 -24.45 -22.25 -23.12
N ARG A 8 -24.91 -22.16 -24.38
CA ARG A 8 -24.67 -20.99 -25.24
C ARG A 8 -25.40 -19.74 -24.72
N PHE A 9 -26.63 -19.88 -24.24
CA PHE A 9 -27.37 -18.77 -23.63
C PHE A 9 -26.75 -18.33 -22.29
N ALA A 10 -26.22 -19.25 -21.48
CA ALA A 10 -25.51 -18.92 -20.24
C ALA A 10 -24.19 -18.17 -20.50
N VAL A 11 -23.41 -18.59 -21.51
CA VAL A 11 -22.18 -17.89 -21.91
C VAL A 11 -22.49 -16.51 -22.48
N LEU A 12 -23.52 -16.39 -23.33
CA LEU A 12 -23.96 -15.09 -23.87
C LEU A 12 -24.47 -14.16 -22.77
N ALA A 13 -25.22 -14.68 -21.79
CA ALA A 13 -25.66 -13.91 -20.63
C ALA A 13 -24.49 -13.46 -19.75
N LEU A 14 -23.49 -14.33 -19.54
CA LEU A 14 -22.27 -13.98 -18.81
C LEU A 14 -21.49 -12.87 -19.53
N VAL A 15 -21.28 -13.01 -20.84
CA VAL A 15 -20.58 -12.00 -21.67
C VAL A 15 -21.36 -10.68 -21.70
N ALA A 16 -22.69 -10.73 -21.82
CA ALA A 16 -23.54 -9.54 -21.78
C ALA A 16 -23.51 -8.88 -20.38
N SER A 17 -23.50 -9.66 -19.31
CA SER A 17 -23.40 -9.12 -17.94
C SER A 17 -22.01 -8.51 -17.64
N LEU A 18 -20.93 -9.10 -18.16
CA LEU A 18 -19.59 -8.50 -18.13
C LEU A 18 -19.53 -7.22 -18.96
N ALA A 19 -20.13 -7.20 -20.15
CA ALA A 19 -20.18 -6.01 -21.00
C ALA A 19 -20.98 -4.88 -20.35
N VAL A 20 -22.16 -5.17 -19.78
CA VAL A 20 -22.99 -4.18 -19.06
C VAL A 20 -22.26 -3.68 -17.80
N GLY A 21 -21.54 -4.55 -17.09
CA GLY A 21 -20.67 -4.15 -15.97
C GLY A 21 -19.54 -3.20 -16.40
N PHE A 22 -18.94 -3.43 -17.57
CA PHE A 22 -17.90 -2.56 -18.14
C PHE A 22 -18.42 -1.20 -18.62
N PHE A 23 -19.66 -1.12 -19.12
CA PHE A 23 -20.27 0.12 -19.63
C PHE A 23 -20.97 0.98 -18.56
N SER A 24 -21.20 0.43 -17.36
CA SER A 24 -21.90 1.13 -16.27
C SER A 24 -20.94 1.75 -15.23
N ALA A 25 -19.64 1.81 -15.52
CA ALA A 25 -18.68 2.47 -14.65
C ALA A 25 -18.92 3.99 -14.70
N GLU A 26 -19.54 4.53 -13.65
CA GLU A 26 -19.49 5.98 -13.42
C GLU A 26 -18.02 6.42 -13.41
N THR A 27 -17.77 7.62 -13.93
CA THR A 27 -16.43 8.23 -13.84
C THR A 27 -16.15 8.58 -12.39
N ALA A 28 -15.65 7.59 -11.64
CA ALA A 28 -15.06 7.84 -10.35
C ALA A 28 -13.92 8.84 -10.59
N ARG A 29 -14.08 10.05 -10.05
CA ARG A 29 -12.96 10.98 -9.92
C ARG A 29 -12.03 10.35 -8.89
N ALA A 30 -11.08 9.55 -9.37
CA ALA A 30 -9.96 9.14 -8.56
C ALA A 30 -9.22 10.43 -8.17
N ASP A 31 -9.18 10.74 -6.88
CA ASP A 31 -8.18 11.65 -6.34
C ASP A 31 -6.84 10.96 -6.50
N ASN A 32 -6.19 11.19 -7.65
CA ASN A 32 -4.82 10.71 -7.85
C ASN A 32 -3.89 11.62 -7.06
N LEU A 33 -2.89 11.02 -6.40
CA LEU A 33 -1.74 11.81 -6.00
C LEU A 33 -0.94 12.17 -7.24
N TYR A 34 -0.71 13.47 -7.36
CA TYR A 34 -0.04 14.05 -8.50
C TYR A 34 1.26 14.72 -8.04
N ALA A 35 2.27 14.62 -8.88
CA ALA A 35 3.43 15.49 -8.84
C ALA A 35 3.09 16.85 -9.46
N ARG A 36 3.94 17.83 -9.19
CA ARG A 36 3.85 19.19 -9.72
C ARG A 36 5.15 19.58 -10.38
N ILE A 37 5.07 20.31 -11.47
CA ILE A 37 6.23 21.02 -12.05
C ILE A 37 5.94 22.50 -11.96
N GLN A 38 6.89 23.27 -11.42
CA GLN A 38 6.79 24.73 -11.37
C GLN A 38 8.12 25.38 -11.69
N GLY A 39 8.11 26.67 -11.99
CA GLY A 39 9.32 27.43 -12.21
C GLY A 39 9.04 28.78 -12.86
N ALA A 40 10.09 29.42 -13.35
CA ALA A 40 9.99 30.66 -14.10
C ALA A 40 10.66 30.53 -15.47
N VAL A 41 10.12 31.26 -16.45
CA VAL A 41 10.72 31.39 -17.77
C VAL A 41 11.34 32.78 -17.91
N THR A 42 12.62 32.85 -18.27
CA THR A 42 13.36 34.09 -18.43
C THR A 42 14.05 34.19 -19.78
N ASP A 43 14.28 35.42 -20.25
CA ASP A 43 15.05 35.70 -21.47
C ASP A 43 16.58 35.65 -21.21
N PRO A 44 17.44 35.88 -22.23
CA PRO A 44 18.89 35.89 -22.05
C PRO A 44 19.41 36.95 -21.08
N SER A 45 18.69 38.07 -20.94
CA SER A 45 19.00 39.18 -20.03
C SER A 45 18.57 38.90 -18.57
N GLY A 46 17.76 37.86 -18.36
CA GLY A 46 17.20 37.49 -17.06
C GLY A 46 15.83 38.11 -16.78
N ALA A 47 15.21 38.79 -17.74
CA ALA A 47 13.88 39.34 -17.60
C ALA A 47 12.81 38.24 -17.71
N ALA A 48 11.72 38.37 -16.95
CA ALA A 48 10.60 37.44 -16.96
C ALA A 48 9.89 37.43 -18.33
N LEU A 49 9.64 36.23 -18.87
CA LEU A 49 8.94 36.05 -20.13
C LEU A 49 7.46 35.76 -19.89
N VAL A 50 6.61 36.73 -20.22
CA VAL A 50 5.15 36.65 -20.09
C VAL A 50 4.52 36.04 -21.33
N GLY A 51 3.54 35.14 -21.13
CA GLY A 51 2.76 34.54 -22.21
C GLY A 51 3.45 33.42 -23.00
N ALA A 52 4.62 32.94 -22.54
CA ALA A 52 5.25 31.76 -23.10
C ALA A 52 4.33 30.55 -22.91
N LYS A 53 4.11 29.76 -23.96
CA LYS A 53 3.29 28.55 -23.91
C LYS A 53 4.16 27.36 -23.50
N LEU A 54 3.72 26.63 -22.48
CA LEU A 54 4.39 25.42 -22.01
C LEU A 54 3.47 24.22 -22.18
N THR A 55 4.05 23.11 -22.62
CA THR A 55 3.37 21.82 -22.74
C THR A 55 4.19 20.77 -22.01
N ALA A 56 3.57 20.09 -21.05
CA ALA A 56 4.10 18.89 -20.40
C ALA A 56 3.51 17.65 -21.09
N THR A 57 4.37 16.76 -21.58
CA THR A 57 3.97 15.50 -22.21
C THR A 57 4.47 14.33 -21.38
N ASN A 58 3.57 13.45 -20.94
CA ASN A 58 3.95 12.18 -20.33
C ASN A 58 4.43 11.22 -21.42
N VAL A 59 5.66 10.73 -21.31
CA VAL A 59 6.32 9.91 -22.34
C VAL A 59 5.69 8.52 -22.49
N GLY A 60 5.13 7.97 -21.41
CA GLY A 60 4.51 6.64 -21.43
C GLY A 60 3.10 6.61 -22.05
N THR A 61 2.36 7.72 -21.96
CA THR A 61 0.94 7.80 -22.36
C THR A 61 0.65 8.82 -23.46
N ASN A 62 1.62 9.68 -23.80
CA ASN A 62 1.47 10.84 -24.68
C ASN A 62 0.39 11.86 -24.24
N ALA A 63 -0.06 11.77 -22.98
CA ALA A 63 -0.97 12.76 -22.41
C ALA A 63 -0.26 14.12 -22.29
N ASN A 64 -0.98 15.20 -22.63
CA ASN A 64 -0.47 16.57 -22.62
C ASN A 64 -1.21 17.43 -21.60
N TRP A 65 -0.45 18.28 -20.91
CA TRP A 65 -0.95 19.37 -20.09
C TRP A 65 -0.35 20.66 -20.60
N ASP A 66 -1.20 21.66 -20.87
CA ASP A 66 -0.76 22.97 -21.34
C ASP A 66 -0.90 24.02 -20.23
N THR A 67 0.04 24.95 -20.17
CA THR A 67 -0.03 26.15 -19.32
C THR A 67 0.67 27.32 -19.99
N THR A 68 0.53 28.52 -19.43
CA THR A 68 1.20 29.74 -19.92
C THR A 68 1.82 30.50 -18.77
N THR A 69 2.93 31.20 -19.02
CA THR A 69 3.56 32.01 -17.98
C THR A 69 2.73 33.24 -17.59
N GLY A 70 2.74 33.53 -16.29
CA GLY A 70 2.15 34.73 -15.69
C GLY A 70 2.96 36.01 -15.93
N SER A 71 2.54 37.10 -15.30
CA SER A 71 3.16 38.43 -15.42
C SER A 71 4.58 38.51 -14.85
N ASP A 72 4.91 37.61 -13.92
CA ASP A 72 6.23 37.44 -13.31
C ASP A 72 7.06 36.35 -14.01
N GLY A 73 6.57 35.80 -15.12
CA GLY A 73 7.21 34.71 -15.86
C GLY A 73 7.05 33.34 -15.18
N ALA A 74 6.34 33.26 -14.05
CA ALA A 74 6.13 32.00 -13.34
C ALA A 74 5.10 31.11 -14.06
N TYR A 75 5.25 29.79 -13.91
CA TYR A 75 4.30 28.80 -14.39
C TYR A 75 4.20 27.62 -13.41
N ALA A 76 3.09 26.87 -13.50
CA ALA A 76 2.93 25.62 -12.78
C ALA A 76 2.01 24.63 -13.52
N PHE A 77 2.38 23.36 -13.45
CA PHE A 77 1.56 22.19 -13.72
C PHE A 77 1.22 21.54 -12.38
N LEU A 78 -0.05 21.56 -11.99
CA LEU A 78 -0.45 21.23 -10.61
C LEU A 78 -0.80 19.76 -10.38
N ASN A 79 -1.21 19.05 -11.43
CA ASN A 79 -1.75 17.69 -11.34
C ASN A 79 -1.16 16.78 -12.43
N LEU A 80 0.11 16.41 -12.29
CA LEU A 80 0.78 15.47 -13.19
C LEU A 80 0.92 14.08 -12.54
N PRO A 81 0.40 13.00 -13.16
CA PRO A 81 0.68 11.64 -12.69
C PRO A 81 2.18 11.37 -12.57
N ILE A 82 2.56 10.41 -11.72
CA ILE A 82 3.96 9.97 -11.66
C ILE A 82 4.41 9.39 -13.00
N GLY A 83 5.70 9.52 -13.31
CA GLY A 83 6.28 9.02 -14.55
C GLY A 83 7.25 9.99 -15.20
N THR A 84 7.65 9.69 -16.43
CA THR A 84 8.64 10.48 -17.16
C THR A 84 7.98 11.50 -18.08
N TYR A 85 8.44 12.74 -18.01
CA TYR A 85 7.90 13.87 -18.73
C TYR A 85 8.93 14.52 -19.66
N LYS A 86 8.39 15.10 -20.74
CA LYS A 86 9.05 16.07 -21.60
C LYS A 86 8.31 17.40 -21.45
N ILE A 87 9.05 18.48 -21.19
CA ILE A 87 8.51 19.84 -21.15
C ILE A 87 8.99 20.60 -22.37
N SER A 88 8.08 21.19 -23.13
CA SER A 88 8.42 22.12 -24.21
C SER A 88 7.89 23.52 -23.91
N ALA A 89 8.69 24.55 -24.17
CA ALA A 89 8.28 25.94 -24.07
C ALA A 89 8.47 26.65 -25.42
N THR A 90 7.47 27.43 -25.82
CA THR A 90 7.45 28.19 -27.08
C THR A 90 7.02 29.62 -26.86
N GLN A 91 7.70 30.56 -27.54
CA GLN A 91 7.40 31.99 -27.51
C GLN A 91 7.88 32.64 -28.80
N SER A 92 7.09 33.55 -29.37
CA SER A 92 7.48 34.27 -30.59
C SER A 92 8.75 35.09 -30.36
N GLY A 93 9.71 35.00 -31.29
CA GLY A 93 11.01 35.66 -31.20
C GLY A 93 12.09 34.88 -30.43
N PHE A 94 11.75 33.70 -29.91
CA PHE A 94 12.67 32.82 -29.19
C PHE A 94 12.75 31.44 -29.86
N ARG A 95 13.86 30.74 -29.60
CA ARG A 95 14.03 29.33 -29.94
C ARG A 95 13.11 28.46 -29.10
N ASN A 96 12.63 27.34 -29.64
CA ASN A 96 11.89 26.37 -28.86
C ASN A 96 12.81 25.73 -27.83
N PHE A 97 12.35 25.66 -26.59
CA PHE A 97 13.04 24.94 -25.52
C PHE A 97 12.38 23.59 -25.30
N THR A 98 13.17 22.53 -25.16
CA THR A 98 12.67 21.21 -24.78
C THR A 98 13.56 20.61 -23.70
N ALA A 99 12.97 20.27 -22.55
CA ALA A 99 13.60 19.47 -21.53
C ALA A 99 13.04 18.04 -21.57
N THR A 100 13.92 17.05 -21.56
CA THR A 100 13.56 15.62 -21.60
C THR A 100 14.00 14.89 -20.34
N SER A 101 13.50 13.66 -20.15
CA SER A 101 13.92 12.76 -19.08
C SER A 101 13.60 13.25 -17.66
N ILE A 102 12.57 14.10 -17.49
CA ILE A 102 12.14 14.57 -16.18
C ILE A 102 11.31 13.46 -15.52
N VAL A 103 11.88 12.77 -14.54
CA VAL A 103 11.17 11.75 -13.75
C VAL A 103 10.46 12.43 -12.60
N LEU A 104 9.13 12.29 -12.55
CA LEU A 104 8.29 12.76 -11.46
C LEU A 104 7.89 11.59 -10.56
N VAL A 105 8.11 11.77 -9.26
CA VAL A 105 7.66 10.86 -8.20
C VAL A 105 6.54 11.48 -7.36
N LEU A 106 5.92 10.67 -6.53
CA LEU A 106 4.78 11.03 -5.68
C LEU A 106 5.05 12.25 -4.82
N ASP A 107 4.08 13.17 -4.77
CA ASP A 107 4.14 14.42 -4.00
C ASP A 107 5.36 15.31 -4.28
N GLN A 108 6.08 15.04 -5.39
CA GLN A 108 7.22 15.84 -5.77
C GLN A 108 6.75 17.16 -6.35
N VAL A 109 7.29 18.26 -5.83
CA VAL A 109 7.35 19.53 -6.54
C VAL A 109 8.71 19.61 -7.23
N TYR A 110 8.70 19.56 -8.56
CA TYR A 110 9.88 19.66 -9.40
C TYR A 110 10.04 21.11 -9.88
N VAL A 111 11.19 21.72 -9.61
CA VAL A 111 11.45 23.12 -9.98
C VAL A 111 12.28 23.17 -11.26
N LEU A 112 11.67 23.61 -12.36
CA LEU A 112 12.32 23.78 -13.65
C LEU A 112 12.33 25.25 -14.05
N ASN A 113 13.45 25.93 -13.86
CA ASN A 113 13.64 27.28 -14.40
C ASN A 113 14.13 27.19 -15.84
N ILE A 114 13.43 27.86 -16.76
CA ILE A 114 13.70 27.80 -18.20
C ILE A 114 14.32 29.12 -18.63
N LYS A 115 15.50 29.07 -19.22
CA LYS A 115 16.12 30.22 -19.89
C LYS A 115 15.96 30.06 -21.40
N MET A 116 15.15 30.92 -22.02
CA MET A 116 14.95 30.90 -23.46
C MET A 116 16.05 31.68 -24.18
N GLU A 117 16.45 31.20 -25.36
CA GLU A 117 17.40 31.89 -26.23
C GLU A 117 16.67 32.63 -27.35
N LEU A 118 17.16 33.81 -27.72
CA LEU A 118 16.66 34.55 -28.88
C LEU A 118 16.98 33.78 -30.16
N GLY A 119 16.01 33.69 -31.07
CA GLY A 119 16.18 32.99 -32.35
C GLY A 119 14.87 32.71 -33.06
N GLN A 120 14.93 32.01 -34.18
CA GLN A 120 13.73 31.59 -34.89
C GLN A 120 13.09 30.37 -34.20
N VAL A 121 11.76 30.30 -34.24
CA VAL A 121 10.95 29.21 -33.64
C VAL A 121 11.33 27.82 -34.17
N ASN A 122 11.96 27.73 -35.35
CA ASN A 122 12.39 26.46 -35.94
C ASN A 122 13.67 25.87 -35.30
N ASP A 123 14.44 26.67 -34.55
CA ASP A 123 15.60 26.17 -33.81
C ASP A 123 15.13 25.61 -32.45
N THR A 124 15.60 24.40 -32.10
CA THR A 124 15.25 23.75 -30.82
C THR A 124 16.48 23.54 -29.95
N VAL A 125 16.41 23.97 -28.70
CA VAL A 125 17.39 23.66 -27.65
C VAL A 125 16.87 22.46 -26.86
N VAL A 126 17.61 21.35 -26.87
CA VAL A 126 17.28 20.15 -26.10
C VAL A 126 18.19 20.09 -24.87
N VAL A 127 17.59 20.14 -23.69
CA VAL A 127 18.30 19.97 -22.41
C VAL A 127 17.91 18.62 -21.83
N GLU A 128 18.89 17.74 -21.70
CA GLU A 128 18.74 16.53 -20.91
C GLU A 128 18.97 16.88 -19.44
N VAL A 129 17.94 16.72 -18.61
CA VAL A 129 18.02 17.14 -17.20
C VAL A 129 18.62 16.00 -16.36
N SER A 130 19.56 16.33 -15.49
CA SER A 130 20.15 15.35 -14.56
C SER A 130 19.11 14.92 -13.50
N ASN A 131 19.09 13.63 -13.16
CA ASN A 131 18.16 13.04 -12.19
C ASN A 131 18.26 13.59 -10.74
N VAL A 132 19.32 14.32 -10.39
CA VAL A 132 19.56 14.76 -9.01
C VAL A 132 19.17 16.23 -8.86
N GLN A 133 17.97 16.47 -8.35
CA GLN A 133 17.51 17.79 -7.91
C GLN A 133 17.26 17.78 -6.39
N VAL A 134 17.73 18.83 -5.71
CA VAL A 134 17.46 19.02 -4.28
C VAL A 134 16.02 19.49 -4.11
N GLN A 135 15.24 18.80 -3.28
CA GLN A 135 13.91 19.25 -2.89
C GLN A 135 14.04 20.49 -1.99
N THR A 136 13.59 21.65 -2.48
CA THR A 136 13.68 22.95 -1.79
C THR A 136 12.32 23.50 -1.37
N VAL A 137 11.23 22.84 -1.79
CA VAL A 137 9.85 23.33 -1.63
C VAL A 137 9.09 22.54 -0.58
N ASN A 138 9.33 21.23 -0.48
CA ASN A 138 8.65 20.38 0.50
C ASN A 138 9.47 20.26 1.79
N THR A 139 8.80 20.47 2.93
CA THR A 139 9.39 20.32 4.27
C THR A 139 9.28 18.89 4.82
N GLN A 140 8.54 18.01 4.14
CA GLN A 140 8.41 16.60 4.51
C GLN A 140 9.76 15.89 4.45
N LEU A 141 10.06 15.14 5.50
CA LEU A 141 11.13 14.16 5.48
C LEU A 141 10.53 12.81 5.12
N GLY A 142 10.83 12.35 3.91
CA GLY A 142 10.40 11.07 3.43
C GLY A 142 11.38 10.48 2.43
N THR A 143 11.15 9.22 2.08
CA THR A 143 11.89 8.55 1.01
C THR A 143 10.93 7.84 0.08
N VAL A 144 11.13 8.07 -1.21
CA VAL A 144 10.48 7.31 -2.27
C VAL A 144 11.35 6.12 -2.64
N ILE A 145 10.75 4.93 -2.68
CA ILE A 145 11.39 3.71 -3.13
C ILE A 145 10.73 3.30 -4.45
N SER A 146 11.55 3.18 -5.50
CA SER A 146 11.08 2.86 -6.86
C SER A 146 10.67 1.40 -7.00
N GLY A 147 9.76 1.13 -7.94
CA GLY A 147 9.23 -0.21 -8.22
C GLY A 147 10.28 -1.26 -8.54
N ASP A 148 11.42 -0.88 -9.13
CA ASP A 148 12.52 -1.80 -9.39
C ASP A 148 13.18 -2.26 -8.08
N VAL A 149 13.44 -1.34 -7.16
CA VAL A 149 13.94 -1.69 -5.83
C VAL A 149 12.93 -2.56 -5.08
N ILE A 150 11.63 -2.27 -5.19
CA ILE A 150 10.59 -3.05 -4.52
C ILE A 150 10.58 -4.51 -5.02
N ARG A 151 10.73 -4.71 -6.33
CA ARG A 151 10.72 -6.04 -6.95
C ARG A 151 12.01 -6.83 -6.71
N ASP A 152 13.15 -6.15 -6.72
CA ASP A 152 14.47 -6.78 -6.71
C ASP A 152 14.97 -7.07 -5.28
N MET A 153 14.35 -6.48 -4.26
CA MET A 153 14.67 -6.75 -2.86
C MET A 153 14.18 -8.13 -2.40
N PRO A 154 14.94 -8.83 -1.54
CA PRO A 154 14.57 -10.15 -1.03
C PRO A 154 13.46 -10.05 0.02
N LEU A 155 12.22 -9.88 -0.44
CA LEU A 155 11.04 -9.72 0.40
C LEU A 155 10.45 -11.06 0.84
N ASN A 156 10.47 -11.33 2.15
CA ASN A 156 9.87 -12.54 2.67
C ASN A 156 8.34 -12.46 2.60
N GLY A 157 7.72 -13.39 1.88
CA GLY A 157 6.28 -13.38 1.61
C GLY A 157 5.83 -12.30 0.63
N ARG A 158 6.77 -11.66 -0.10
CA ARG A 158 6.51 -10.57 -1.05
C ARG A 158 5.77 -9.38 -0.43
N ASN A 159 6.06 -9.08 0.83
CA ASN A 159 5.47 -7.95 1.53
C ASN A 159 6.36 -6.70 1.43
N TRP A 160 5.99 -5.77 0.54
CA TRP A 160 6.72 -4.52 0.29
C TRP A 160 6.82 -3.61 1.53
N ILE A 161 5.90 -3.76 2.49
CA ILE A 161 5.88 -2.94 3.71
C ILE A 161 7.15 -3.17 4.54
N GLN A 162 7.84 -4.30 4.38
CA GLN A 162 9.14 -4.57 5.03
C GLN A 162 10.23 -3.59 4.59
N LEU A 163 10.12 -2.97 3.41
CA LEU A 163 11.11 -2.04 2.88
C LEU A 163 11.20 -0.73 3.66
N GLN A 164 10.20 -0.42 4.49
CA GLN A 164 10.31 0.71 5.41
C GLN A 164 11.48 0.57 6.39
N GLN A 165 11.96 -0.66 6.66
CA GLN A 165 13.13 -0.90 7.48
C GLN A 165 14.44 -0.38 6.87
N LEU A 166 14.44 -0.07 5.56
CA LEU A 166 15.58 0.58 4.92
C LEU A 166 15.72 2.04 5.35
N GLN A 167 14.69 2.61 6.00
CA GLN A 167 14.69 3.99 6.45
C GLN A 167 15.17 4.12 7.90
N PRO A 168 16.05 5.10 8.19
CA PRO A 168 16.46 5.41 9.55
C PRO A 168 15.26 5.69 10.46
N GLY A 169 15.32 5.19 11.69
CA GLY A 169 14.26 5.37 12.68
C GLY A 169 13.09 4.39 12.55
N VAL A 170 13.07 3.50 11.56
CA VAL A 170 12.06 2.45 11.50
C VAL A 170 12.55 1.18 12.20
N MET A 171 11.75 0.67 13.12
CA MET A 171 12.09 -0.47 13.97
C MET A 171 11.01 -1.54 13.87
N SER A 172 11.44 -2.81 13.83
CA SER A 172 10.51 -3.92 13.98
C SER A 172 9.92 -3.91 15.38
N SER A 173 8.59 -3.89 15.50
CA SER A 173 7.92 -4.04 16.80
C SER A 173 7.69 -5.52 17.10
N SER A 174 7.98 -5.94 18.33
CA SER A 174 7.63 -7.27 18.83
C SER A 174 6.30 -7.24 19.58
N ASP A 175 5.23 -6.75 18.93
CA ASP A 175 3.89 -6.71 19.50
C ASP A 175 3.01 -7.86 19.00
N ARG A 176 1.82 -8.01 19.60
CA ARG A 176 0.87 -9.09 19.24
C ARG A 176 0.32 -8.98 17.81
N PHE A 177 0.58 -7.88 17.10
CA PHE A 177 0.08 -7.62 15.75
C PHE A 177 1.06 -8.05 14.66
N GLY A 178 2.26 -8.53 15.03
CA GLY A 178 3.03 -9.56 14.35
C GLY A 178 3.61 -9.27 12.97
N THR A 179 3.22 -8.18 12.30
CA THR A 179 3.66 -7.85 10.94
C THR A 179 3.85 -6.36 10.69
N ASN A 180 3.62 -5.53 11.70
CA ASN A 180 3.71 -4.09 11.58
C ASN A 180 5.02 -3.57 12.17
N PHE A 181 5.37 -2.33 11.82
CA PHE A 181 6.62 -1.71 12.20
C PHE A 181 6.33 -0.45 12.99
N ALA A 182 7.11 -0.19 14.02
CA ALA A 182 7.06 1.07 14.73
C ALA A 182 8.02 2.05 14.04
N THR A 183 7.55 3.25 13.73
CA THR A 183 8.40 4.34 13.25
C THR A 183 8.94 5.09 14.46
N ASN A 184 9.90 4.45 15.13
CA ASN A 184 10.52 4.90 16.39
C ASN A 184 11.48 6.10 16.21
N GLY A 185 11.68 6.59 14.98
CA GLY A 185 12.39 7.85 14.72
C GLY A 185 11.74 9.05 15.42
N ASN A 186 10.42 8.96 15.67
CA ASN A 186 9.61 9.97 16.36
C ASN A 186 8.85 9.42 17.60
N GLY A 187 9.12 8.18 18.03
CA GLY A 187 8.46 7.56 19.20
C GLY A 187 7.05 7.03 18.97
N SER A 188 6.62 6.84 17.72
CA SER A 188 5.27 6.39 17.38
C SER A 188 5.08 4.88 17.55
N GLN A 189 3.89 4.49 17.99
CA GLN A 189 3.46 3.10 18.11
C GLN A 189 3.15 2.51 16.73
N THR A 190 3.20 1.19 16.67
CA THR A 190 2.91 0.38 15.49
C THR A 190 1.54 0.70 14.87
N GLN A 191 0.50 0.91 15.69
CA GLN A 191 -0.85 1.29 15.22
C GLN A 191 -1.01 2.79 14.96
N GLN A 192 0.07 3.56 14.89
CA GLN A 192 0.00 4.98 14.54
C GLN A 192 0.46 5.25 13.12
N ASN A 193 0.75 4.22 12.31
CA ASN A 193 1.06 4.44 10.90
C ASN A 193 -0.21 4.42 10.03
N SER A 194 -0.21 5.23 8.97
CA SER A 194 -1.19 5.14 7.89
C SER A 194 -0.60 4.37 6.72
N TYR A 195 -1.40 3.45 6.16
CA TYR A 195 -1.10 2.70 4.95
C TYR A 195 -2.08 3.15 3.88
N LEU A 196 -1.56 3.80 2.85
CA LEU A 196 -2.33 4.36 1.75
C LEU A 196 -2.01 3.59 0.46
N ILE A 197 -3.03 3.41 -0.38
CA ILE A 197 -2.88 2.92 -1.75
C ILE A 197 -3.46 3.97 -2.67
N ASN A 198 -2.63 4.55 -3.55
CA ASN A 198 -2.98 5.71 -4.36
C ASN A 198 -3.59 6.83 -3.50
N GLY A 199 -3.11 7.02 -2.25
CA GLY A 199 -3.60 8.02 -1.30
C GLY A 199 -4.82 7.67 -0.50
N GLN A 200 -5.50 6.58 -0.85
CA GLN A 200 -6.68 6.15 -0.12
C GLN A 200 -6.28 5.30 1.08
N ASP A 201 -6.88 5.57 2.23
CA ASP A 201 -6.65 4.82 3.47
C ASP A 201 -6.98 3.33 3.26
N SER A 202 -6.00 2.48 3.53
CA SER A 202 -6.08 1.02 3.43
C SER A 202 -5.76 0.37 4.78
N ASN A 203 -6.05 1.07 5.89
CA ASN A 203 -5.91 0.52 7.22
C ASN A 203 -7.15 -0.31 7.60
N ASP A 204 -6.92 -1.47 8.22
CA ASP A 204 -7.95 -2.21 8.94
C ASP A 204 -8.42 -1.39 10.17
N LEU A 205 -9.72 -1.17 10.33
CA LEU A 205 -10.24 -0.27 11.37
C LEU A 205 -9.98 -0.75 12.81
N PRO A 206 -10.19 -2.04 13.17
CA PRO A 206 -10.01 -2.49 14.55
C PRO A 206 -8.55 -2.55 15.00
N LEU A 207 -7.61 -2.93 14.13
CA LEU A 207 -6.21 -3.16 14.50
C LEU A 207 -5.24 -2.11 13.97
N ASN A 208 -5.70 -1.23 13.10
CA ASN A 208 -4.90 -0.23 12.37
C ASN A 208 -3.69 -0.84 11.66
N THR A 209 -3.87 -2.04 11.09
CA THR A 209 -2.87 -2.76 10.29
C THR A 209 -3.12 -2.52 8.79
N PRO A 210 -2.18 -2.80 7.88
CA PRO A 210 -2.45 -2.80 6.45
C PRO A 210 -3.54 -3.82 6.10
N LEU A 211 -4.65 -3.38 5.51
CA LEU A 211 -5.76 -4.24 5.09
C LEU A 211 -5.44 -4.92 3.76
N ILE A 212 -4.87 -4.17 2.82
CA ILE A 212 -4.51 -4.65 1.48
C ILE A 212 -3.01 -4.47 1.29
N ILE A 213 -2.34 -5.54 0.86
CA ILE A 213 -0.92 -5.53 0.51
C ILE A 213 -0.80 -5.95 -0.96
N PRO A 214 -0.72 -4.99 -1.89
CA PRO A 214 -0.53 -5.29 -3.31
C PRO A 214 0.77 -6.08 -3.55
N SER A 215 0.83 -6.82 -4.66
CA SER A 215 2.08 -7.47 -5.06
C SER A 215 3.16 -6.41 -5.36
N PRO A 216 4.44 -6.71 -5.09
CA PRO A 216 5.56 -5.86 -5.50
C PRO A 216 5.49 -5.41 -6.96
N ASP A 217 5.04 -6.28 -7.87
CA ASP A 217 4.98 -6.02 -9.32
C ASP A 217 3.85 -5.08 -9.71
N ALA A 218 2.83 -4.93 -8.84
CA ALA A 218 1.75 -3.97 -9.03
C ALA A 218 2.17 -2.54 -8.68
N ILE A 219 3.24 -2.37 -7.91
CA ILE A 219 3.63 -1.08 -7.33
C ILE A 219 4.61 -0.37 -8.28
N ALA A 220 4.31 0.89 -8.59
CA ALA A 220 5.18 1.77 -9.36
C ALA A 220 6.28 2.34 -8.46
N GLU A 221 5.89 2.78 -7.27
CA GLU A 221 6.75 3.27 -6.20
C GLU A 221 5.95 3.33 -4.89
N PHE A 222 6.63 3.46 -3.76
CA PHE A 222 5.98 3.90 -2.53
C PHE A 222 6.76 5.04 -1.88
N ASN A 223 6.04 5.95 -1.25
CA ASN A 223 6.59 7.03 -0.45
C ASN A 223 6.41 6.71 1.05
N LEU A 224 7.49 6.76 1.82
CA LEU A 224 7.44 6.71 3.28
C LEU A 224 7.74 8.10 3.84
N VAL A 225 6.75 8.73 4.46
CA VAL A 225 6.92 10.00 5.19
C VAL A 225 6.98 9.70 6.68
N THR A 226 8.09 10.04 7.33
CA THR A 226 8.32 9.74 8.75
C THR A 226 8.29 10.97 9.65
N ASN A 227 8.50 12.17 9.11
CA ASN A 227 8.50 13.41 9.88
C ASN A 227 7.99 14.60 9.07
N THR A 228 7.55 15.64 9.78
CA THR A 228 6.96 16.86 9.20
C THR A 228 5.82 16.52 8.24
N ILE A 229 4.87 15.72 8.71
CA ILE A 229 3.71 15.28 7.95
C ILE A 229 2.85 16.50 7.64
N ASN A 230 2.55 16.71 6.35
CA ASN A 230 1.76 17.84 5.94
C ASN A 230 0.26 17.62 6.22
N PRO A 231 -0.55 18.69 6.29
CA PRO A 231 -1.98 18.62 6.64
C PRO A 231 -2.88 17.80 5.70
N GLU A 232 -2.44 17.49 4.47
CA GLU A 232 -3.17 16.58 3.58
C GLU A 232 -3.29 15.16 4.15
N TYR A 233 -2.38 14.77 5.04
CA TYR A 233 -2.41 13.51 5.74
C TYR A 233 -3.07 13.67 7.11
N GLY A 234 -4.09 12.85 7.37
CA GLY A 234 -4.84 12.84 8.62
C GLY A 234 -4.82 11.48 9.32
N ARG A 235 -5.69 11.36 10.33
CA ARG A 235 -5.99 10.12 11.10
C ARG A 235 -4.90 9.64 12.06
N ASN A 236 -3.65 9.52 11.61
CA ASN A 236 -2.59 8.93 12.43
C ASN A 236 -1.37 9.84 12.59
N SER A 237 -0.63 9.66 13.69
CA SER A 237 0.52 10.52 14.09
C SER A 237 1.90 9.89 13.86
N GLY A 238 1.95 8.64 13.41
CA GLY A 238 3.16 7.94 13.00
C GLY A 238 3.43 8.13 11.52
N ALA A 239 4.11 7.18 10.88
CA ALA A 239 4.50 7.34 9.49
C ALA A 239 3.35 7.13 8.51
N ILE A 240 3.45 7.78 7.36
CA ILE A 240 2.57 7.57 6.22
C ILE A 240 3.32 6.73 5.18
N LEU A 241 2.76 5.57 4.85
CA LEU A 241 3.24 4.71 3.77
C LEU A 241 2.23 4.77 2.63
N ASN A 242 2.59 5.38 1.51
CA ASN A 242 1.70 5.51 0.37
C ASN A 242 2.27 4.76 -0.84
N ALA A 243 1.64 3.65 -1.21
CA ALA A 243 2.00 2.89 -2.40
C ALA A 243 1.17 3.33 -3.60
N VAL A 244 1.84 3.53 -4.74
CA VAL A 244 1.19 3.88 -6.00
C VAL A 244 1.15 2.66 -6.91
N ILE A 245 -0.03 2.31 -7.41
CA ILE A 245 -0.20 1.22 -8.35
C ILE A 245 0.22 1.67 -9.76
N ARG A 246 0.90 0.81 -10.50
CA ARG A 246 1.27 1.05 -11.90
C ARG A 246 0.03 1.33 -12.76
N SER A 247 0.17 2.26 -13.70
CA SER A 247 -0.81 2.50 -14.76
C SER A 247 -0.40 1.78 -16.04
N GLY A 248 -1.35 1.63 -16.97
CA GLY A 248 -1.04 1.19 -18.32
C GLY A 248 -0.27 2.26 -19.12
N SER A 249 0.33 1.85 -20.23
CA SER A 249 1.08 2.73 -21.14
C SER A 249 0.68 2.47 -22.60
N ASN A 250 1.27 3.22 -23.53
CA ASN A 250 1.06 3.02 -24.97
C ASN A 250 1.68 1.74 -25.54
N SER A 251 2.47 1.00 -24.75
CA SER A 251 3.01 -0.30 -25.10
C SER A 251 2.41 -1.39 -24.22
N PHE A 252 2.24 -2.58 -24.79
CA PHE A 252 1.93 -3.75 -24.00
C PHE A 252 3.18 -4.22 -23.26
N HIS A 253 3.06 -4.40 -21.95
CA HIS A 253 4.11 -4.97 -21.11
C HIS A 253 3.49 -5.73 -19.96
N GLY A 254 4.24 -6.68 -19.41
CA GLY A 254 3.79 -7.51 -18.31
C GLY A 254 4.89 -8.43 -17.83
N ASP A 255 4.64 -9.07 -16.71
CA ASP A 255 5.53 -10.04 -16.10
C ASP A 255 4.73 -11.22 -15.57
N ALA A 256 5.41 -12.34 -15.38
CA ALA A 256 4.87 -13.51 -14.70
C ALA A 256 5.92 -14.01 -13.72
N PHE A 257 5.48 -14.49 -12.57
CA PHE A 257 6.36 -14.93 -11.51
C PHE A 257 5.80 -16.13 -10.75
N ASP A 258 6.72 -16.91 -10.17
CA ASP A 258 6.42 -17.99 -9.24
C ASP A 258 7.51 -18.06 -8.16
N PHE A 259 7.10 -18.02 -6.90
CA PHE A 259 7.95 -18.11 -5.74
C PHE A 259 7.55 -19.32 -4.91
N TYR A 260 8.52 -20.19 -4.68
CA TYR A 260 8.35 -21.42 -3.92
C TYR A 260 9.20 -21.38 -2.65
N ARG A 261 8.59 -21.75 -1.54
CA ARG A 261 9.29 -21.96 -0.26
C ARG A 261 8.76 -23.19 0.43
N ASP A 262 9.68 -24.04 0.87
CA ASP A 262 9.36 -25.33 1.49
C ASP A 262 10.11 -25.53 2.80
N THR A 263 9.72 -26.57 3.54
CA THR A 263 10.32 -26.98 4.81
C THR A 263 11.79 -27.31 4.62
N PHE A 264 12.14 -27.97 3.51
CA PHE A 264 13.53 -28.35 3.23
C PHE A 264 14.44 -27.17 2.92
N LEU A 265 13.88 -26.00 2.56
CA LEU A 265 14.62 -24.75 2.36
C LEU A 265 14.78 -23.94 3.65
N ASN A 266 14.12 -24.36 4.74
CA ASN A 266 14.11 -23.65 6.01
C ASN A 266 14.96 -24.36 7.07
N THR A 267 15.57 -23.57 7.94
CA THR A 267 16.12 -24.06 9.21
C THR A 267 15.10 -23.94 10.34
N LYS A 268 15.41 -24.57 11.48
CA LYS A 268 14.60 -24.52 12.69
C LYS A 268 15.03 -23.36 13.60
N ASN A 269 14.10 -22.83 14.39
CA ASN A 269 14.46 -21.92 15.48
C ASN A 269 15.24 -22.67 16.57
N PHE A 270 16.04 -21.93 17.36
CA PHE A 270 16.92 -22.51 18.38
C PHE A 270 16.21 -23.50 19.33
N PHE A 271 14.99 -23.18 19.76
CA PHE A 271 14.20 -23.99 20.69
C PHE A 271 13.37 -25.11 20.04
N GLN A 272 13.36 -25.19 18.71
CA GLN A 272 12.61 -26.22 18.00
C GLN A 272 13.49 -27.46 17.81
N LYS A 273 12.90 -28.65 18.04
CA LYS A 273 13.60 -29.92 17.81
C LYS A 273 13.76 -30.21 16.32
N THR A 274 12.72 -29.94 15.53
CA THR A 274 12.66 -30.11 14.08
C THR A 274 12.18 -28.83 13.40
N PRO A 275 12.54 -28.60 12.12
CA PRO A 275 11.94 -27.52 11.33
C PRO A 275 10.41 -27.68 11.30
N ALA A 276 9.71 -26.55 11.41
CA ALA A 276 8.25 -26.54 11.27
C ALA A 276 7.87 -26.80 9.81
N ILE A 277 6.84 -27.63 9.58
CA ILE A 277 6.33 -27.92 8.24
C ILE A 277 5.79 -26.64 7.61
N PHE A 278 6.40 -26.18 6.54
CA PHE A 278 6.01 -24.99 5.80
C PHE A 278 6.03 -25.27 4.31
N HIS A 279 4.94 -24.97 3.62
CA HIS A 279 4.85 -25.02 2.16
C HIS A 279 4.18 -23.73 1.69
N GLN A 280 4.80 -23.01 0.76
CA GLN A 280 4.26 -21.79 0.20
C GLN A 280 4.54 -21.72 -1.29
N ASN A 281 3.50 -21.40 -2.05
CA ASN A 281 3.58 -21.04 -3.47
C ASN A 281 2.95 -19.65 -3.62
N GLN A 282 3.71 -18.70 -4.18
CA GLN A 282 3.22 -17.38 -4.54
C GLN A 282 3.46 -17.16 -6.02
N PHE A 283 2.39 -17.24 -6.81
CA PHE A 283 2.44 -17.12 -8.25
C PHE A 283 1.54 -15.99 -8.72
N GLY A 284 1.85 -15.43 -9.88
CA GLY A 284 1.11 -14.29 -10.38
C GLY A 284 1.73 -13.69 -11.61
N GLY A 285 1.25 -12.50 -11.93
CA GLY A 285 1.75 -11.71 -13.02
C GLY A 285 0.99 -10.41 -13.19
N THR A 286 1.53 -9.57 -14.04
CA THR A 286 0.94 -8.29 -14.41
C THR A 286 0.82 -8.18 -15.93
N ILE A 287 -0.14 -7.37 -16.38
CA ILE A 287 -0.26 -6.97 -17.77
C ILE A 287 -0.83 -5.56 -17.83
N GLY A 288 -0.20 -4.70 -18.63
CA GLY A 288 -0.67 -3.35 -18.91
C GLY A 288 -0.51 -3.00 -20.37
N GLY A 289 -1.28 -2.01 -20.82
CA GLY A 289 -1.20 -1.51 -22.18
C GLY A 289 -2.37 -0.60 -22.55
N PRO A 290 -2.47 -0.20 -23.83
CA PRO A 290 -3.54 0.66 -24.31
C PRO A 290 -4.79 -0.16 -24.64
N VAL A 291 -5.96 0.31 -24.18
CA VAL A 291 -7.26 -0.06 -24.76
C VAL A 291 -7.48 0.73 -26.05
N TRP A 292 -7.23 2.05 -25.98
CA TRP A 292 -7.13 2.94 -27.12
C TRP A 292 -5.86 3.77 -26.96
N LYS A 293 -4.92 3.60 -27.91
CA LYS A 293 -3.65 4.34 -27.93
C LYS A 293 -3.87 5.85 -27.73
N ASP A 294 -2.99 6.44 -26.93
CA ASP A 294 -2.96 7.86 -26.56
C ASP A 294 -4.21 8.37 -25.84
N ARG A 295 -5.10 7.48 -25.38
CA ARG A 295 -6.38 7.87 -24.76
C ARG A 295 -6.77 7.07 -23.53
N THR A 296 -6.76 5.75 -23.63
CA THR A 296 -7.27 4.88 -22.58
C THR A 296 -6.35 3.69 -22.39
N PHE A 297 -5.94 3.48 -21.14
CA PHE A 297 -4.95 2.49 -20.73
C PHE A 297 -5.53 1.59 -19.65
N PHE A 298 -5.04 0.36 -19.59
CA PHE A 298 -5.40 -0.58 -18.53
C PHE A 298 -4.14 -1.14 -17.89
N PHE A 299 -4.27 -1.54 -16.63
CA PHE A 299 -3.28 -2.33 -15.90
C PHE A 299 -4.02 -3.36 -15.06
N PHE A 300 -3.53 -4.59 -15.07
CA PHE A 300 -4.06 -5.71 -14.31
C PHE A 300 -2.91 -6.40 -13.59
N SER A 301 -3.13 -6.73 -12.32
CA SER A 301 -2.20 -7.52 -11.50
C SER A 301 -2.96 -8.61 -10.78
N TYR A 302 -2.38 -9.81 -10.74
CA TYR A 302 -2.88 -10.93 -9.97
C TYR A 302 -1.73 -11.59 -9.20
N GLN A 303 -1.97 -11.85 -7.92
CA GLN A 303 -1.10 -12.67 -7.09
C GLN A 303 -1.93 -13.66 -6.28
N GLY A 304 -1.63 -14.94 -6.44
CA GLY A 304 -2.16 -16.02 -5.61
C GLY A 304 -1.12 -16.48 -4.60
N THR A 305 -1.46 -16.47 -3.31
CA THR A 305 -0.64 -17.09 -2.26
C THR A 305 -1.34 -18.33 -1.73
N ARG A 306 -0.69 -19.49 -1.85
CA ARG A 306 -1.11 -20.75 -1.23
C ARG A 306 -0.07 -21.15 -0.21
N ALA A 307 -0.43 -21.12 1.06
CA ALA A 307 0.47 -21.49 2.15
C ALA A 307 -0.15 -22.56 3.06
N ARG A 308 0.68 -23.52 3.47
CA ARG A 308 0.37 -24.52 4.50
C ARG A 308 1.45 -24.43 5.56
N GLN A 309 1.07 -24.01 6.76
CA GLN A 309 1.95 -23.87 7.90
C GLN A 309 1.22 -24.31 9.18
N PRO A 310 1.92 -24.73 10.23
CA PRO A 310 1.30 -25.13 11.47
C PRO A 310 0.90 -23.82 12.16
N GLN A 311 -0.38 -23.49 12.15
CA GLN A 311 -0.88 -22.42 12.99
C GLN A 311 -0.81 -22.93 14.43
N ALA A 312 -0.01 -22.26 15.26
CA ALA A 312 -0.07 -22.44 16.70
C ALA A 312 -1.39 -21.83 17.19
N PHE A 313 -2.49 -22.53 16.97
CA PHE A 313 -3.63 -22.33 17.82
C PHE A 313 -3.19 -22.85 19.19
N THR A 314 -3.12 -21.95 20.17
CA THR A 314 -3.54 -22.35 21.50
C THR A 314 -4.94 -22.89 21.26
N VAL A 315 -5.11 -24.21 21.25
CA VAL A 315 -6.44 -24.80 21.26
C VAL A 315 -7.15 -24.06 22.38
N PRO A 316 -8.22 -23.27 22.11
CA PRO A 316 -8.96 -22.70 23.21
C PRO A 316 -9.37 -23.91 24.03
N THR A 317 -8.79 -24.04 25.23
CA THR A 317 -9.10 -25.15 26.10
C THR A 317 -10.54 -24.93 26.51
N VAL A 318 -11.45 -25.56 25.76
CA VAL A 318 -12.85 -25.61 26.15
C VAL A 318 -12.92 -26.45 27.41
N PHE A 319 -13.79 -26.04 28.33
CA PHE A 319 -14.00 -26.84 29.53
C PHE A 319 -14.45 -28.24 29.13
N THR A 320 -13.77 -29.25 29.62
CA THR A 320 -14.18 -30.65 29.55
C THR A 320 -15.58 -30.82 30.14
N GLN A 321 -16.26 -31.93 29.83
CA GLN A 321 -17.57 -32.20 30.44
C GLN A 321 -17.50 -32.18 31.99
N VAL A 322 -16.38 -32.62 32.56
CA VAL A 322 -16.14 -32.64 34.01
C VAL A 322 -15.99 -31.20 34.55
N GLN A 323 -15.25 -30.34 33.87
CA GLN A 323 -15.11 -28.91 34.23
C GLN A 323 -16.41 -28.11 34.03
N ARG A 324 -17.21 -28.42 33.00
CA ARG A 324 -18.58 -27.87 32.84
C ARG A 324 -19.52 -28.35 33.93
N ASN A 325 -19.29 -29.56 34.42
CA ASN A 325 -19.94 -30.09 35.61
C ASN A 325 -19.33 -29.55 36.92
N GLY A 326 -18.33 -28.68 36.81
CA GLY A 326 -17.73 -27.96 37.92
C GLY A 326 -16.66 -28.71 38.71
N ASP A 327 -16.22 -29.87 38.24
CA ASP A 327 -15.08 -30.59 38.84
C ASP A 327 -13.78 -30.18 38.12
N TRP A 328 -12.88 -29.56 38.89
CA TRP A 328 -11.58 -29.04 38.42
C TRP A 328 -10.39 -29.83 38.97
N SER A 329 -10.64 -30.98 39.62
CA SER A 329 -9.60 -31.82 40.26
C SER A 329 -8.48 -32.28 39.32
N SER A 330 -8.77 -32.36 38.01
CA SER A 330 -7.82 -32.77 36.96
C SER A 330 -6.94 -31.64 36.42
N VAL A 331 -7.18 -30.39 36.81
CA VAL A 331 -6.41 -29.23 36.35
C VAL A 331 -5.28 -28.97 37.34
N GLY A 332 -4.07 -29.39 37.00
CA GLY A 332 -2.89 -28.96 37.72
C GLY A 332 -2.68 -27.46 37.53
N PHE A 333 -3.10 -26.64 38.50
CA PHE A 333 -2.65 -25.25 38.60
C PHE A 333 -1.17 -25.26 39.00
N ASN A 334 -0.28 -25.52 38.03
CA ASN A 334 1.15 -25.40 38.22
C ASN A 334 1.51 -23.91 38.22
N GLY A 335 1.45 -23.30 39.41
CA GLY A 335 1.69 -21.88 39.64
C GLY A 335 0.47 -21.24 40.29
N ALA A 336 0.72 -20.48 41.35
CA ALA A 336 -0.27 -19.93 42.26
C ALA A 336 -1.58 -19.46 41.59
N PRO A 337 -2.75 -19.66 42.23
CA PRO A 337 -4.01 -19.08 41.74
C PRO A 337 -3.81 -17.58 41.49
N PRO A 338 -4.45 -17.00 40.48
CA PRO A 338 -4.37 -15.56 40.24
C PRO A 338 -4.73 -14.87 41.55
N SER A 339 -3.77 -14.14 42.11
CA SER A 339 -3.82 -13.54 43.45
C SER A 339 -4.81 -12.37 43.55
N ALA A 340 -5.87 -12.39 42.74
CA ALA A 340 -7.05 -11.56 42.94
C ALA A 340 -7.65 -11.92 44.32
N PRO A 341 -7.67 -10.99 45.29
CA PRO A 341 -8.26 -11.24 46.59
C PRO A 341 -9.73 -11.60 46.40
N GLY A 342 -10.10 -12.86 46.68
CA GLY A 342 -11.47 -13.37 46.59
C GLY A 342 -11.75 -14.45 45.53
N LEU A 343 -10.77 -14.82 44.68
CA LEU A 343 -10.96 -15.85 43.63
C LEU A 343 -10.15 -17.14 43.87
N ALA A 344 -9.55 -17.32 45.04
CA ALA A 344 -8.94 -18.58 45.42
C ALA A 344 -10.03 -19.53 45.94
N PRO A 345 -10.43 -20.58 45.20
CA PRO A 345 -11.38 -21.54 45.73
C PRO A 345 -10.75 -22.23 46.94
N SER A 346 -11.45 -22.27 48.07
CA SER A 346 -11.03 -22.99 49.29
C SER A 346 -10.89 -24.50 49.07
N ASN A 347 -11.41 -24.98 47.95
CA ASN A 347 -11.32 -26.34 47.48
C ASN A 347 -10.70 -26.36 46.07
N PRO A 348 -9.58 -27.04 45.83
CA PRO A 348 -8.94 -27.12 44.51
C PRO A 348 -9.84 -27.76 43.43
N ASN A 349 -10.96 -28.36 43.83
CA ASN A 349 -11.93 -28.99 42.93
C ASN A 349 -13.07 -28.06 42.48
N VAL A 350 -13.15 -26.81 42.96
CA VAL A 350 -14.24 -25.87 42.67
C VAL A 350 -13.77 -24.79 41.68
N SER A 351 -14.66 -24.37 40.78
CA SER A 351 -14.32 -23.33 39.80
C SER A 351 -13.86 -22.04 40.48
N PRO A 352 -12.76 -21.41 40.04
CA PRO A 352 -12.31 -20.12 40.57
C PRO A 352 -13.17 -18.94 40.08
N ALA A 353 -14.13 -19.17 39.18
CA ALA A 353 -15.05 -18.15 38.67
C ALA A 353 -16.51 -18.56 38.93
N PRO A 354 -17.42 -17.62 39.25
CA PRO A 354 -18.85 -17.91 39.31
C PRO A 354 -19.34 -18.32 37.92
N LEU A 355 -19.94 -19.51 37.81
CA LEU A 355 -20.63 -19.94 36.58
C LEU A 355 -22.08 -19.46 36.68
N PHE A 356 -22.48 -18.58 35.77
CA PHE A 356 -23.86 -18.09 35.67
C PHE A 356 -24.63 -19.01 34.69
N GLY A 357 -25.77 -19.54 35.15
CA GLY A 357 -26.68 -20.37 34.35
C GLY A 357 -28.11 -19.84 34.45
N ASP A 358 -29.02 -20.39 33.63
CA ASP A 358 -30.43 -20.09 33.84
C ASP A 358 -30.89 -20.64 35.21
N SER A 359 -31.86 -19.98 35.84
CA SER A 359 -32.36 -20.36 37.16
C SER A 359 -33.10 -21.71 37.17
N ALA A 360 -33.25 -22.36 36.02
CA ALA A 360 -33.96 -23.63 35.84
C ALA A 360 -33.00 -24.84 35.80
N SER A 361 -31.70 -24.61 35.61
CA SER A 361 -30.70 -25.67 35.53
C SER A 361 -29.96 -25.84 36.87
N ALA A 362 -29.94 -27.07 37.37
CA ALA A 362 -29.16 -27.41 38.55
C ALA A 362 -27.67 -27.27 38.23
N CYS A 363 -27.02 -26.32 38.87
CA CYS A 363 -25.57 -26.14 38.77
C CYS A 363 -24.87 -27.35 39.41
N PRO A 364 -24.10 -28.14 38.65
CA PRO A 364 -23.53 -29.39 39.16
C PRO A 364 -22.45 -29.21 40.24
N VAL A 365 -22.06 -27.96 40.54
CA VAL A 365 -20.93 -27.60 41.42
C VAL A 365 -21.29 -27.15 42.84
N SER A 366 -22.56 -27.06 43.19
CA SER A 366 -22.97 -26.36 44.43
C SER A 366 -23.35 -27.29 45.58
N GLY A 367 -23.06 -28.59 45.51
CA GLY A 367 -23.51 -29.54 46.53
C GLY A 367 -25.04 -29.61 46.67
N GLY A 368 -25.79 -29.26 45.61
CA GLY A 368 -27.26 -29.27 45.59
C GLY A 368 -27.95 -27.91 45.79
N THR A 369 -27.22 -26.80 45.76
CA THR A 369 -27.80 -25.45 45.91
C THR A 369 -28.13 -24.84 44.54
N PRO A 370 -29.35 -24.32 44.27
CA PRO A 370 -29.67 -23.65 43.01
C PRO A 370 -28.74 -22.45 42.75
N CYS A 371 -28.35 -22.24 41.50
CA CYS A 371 -27.56 -21.07 41.12
C CYS A 371 -28.35 -19.78 41.44
N PRO A 372 -27.72 -18.73 42.00
CA PRO A 372 -28.38 -17.45 42.14
C PRO A 372 -28.76 -16.96 40.75
N ALA A 373 -30.04 -16.63 40.56
CA ALA A 373 -30.53 -16.06 39.31
C ALA A 373 -29.73 -14.78 39.01
N GLY A 374 -29.18 -14.71 37.80
CA GLY A 374 -28.62 -13.47 37.26
C GLY A 374 -29.69 -12.43 37.02
#